data_AF-A0A218P2R1-F1
#
_entry.id   AF-A0A218P2R1-F1
#
_cell.length_a   1.000
_cell.length_b   1.000
_cell.length_c   1.000
_cell.angle_alpha   90.00
_cell.angle_beta   90.00
_cell.angle_gamma   90.00
#
_symmetry.space_group_name_H-M   'P 1'
#
loop_
_entity.id
_entity.type
_entity.pdbx_description
1 polymer ?
#
loop_
_entity_poly.entity_id
_entity_poly.type
_entity_poly.pdbx_seq_one_letter_code
_entity_poly.pdbx_strand_id
1 'polypeptide(L)'
;MTVNGEKKLTMLRFRFGNIDWERATAKQYELLKDGRVWRAFLNGYAKNGYVVFDEEALPKEELLESLKEFEPTITEEKHITVAELIESSYSWNNVRESAKS
;
A
#
# COMPACT_ATOMS: atom_id res chain seq x y z
N MET A 1 20.22 7.48 -3.16
CA MET A 1 19.75 6.09 -3.23
C MET A 1 19.53 5.74 -4.68
N THR A 2 20.32 4.82 -5.24
CA THR A 2 20.08 4.31 -6.60
C THR A 2 18.94 3.32 -6.49
N VAL A 3 17.75 3.73 -6.93
CA VAL A 3 16.56 2.87 -6.89
C VAL A 3 16.72 1.85 -8.02
N ASN A 4 16.90 0.57 -7.67
CA ASN A 4 16.94 -0.50 -8.67
C ASN A 4 15.51 -0.76 -9.17
N GLY A 5 15.22 -0.36 -10.41
CA GLY A 5 13.89 -0.45 -11.02
C GLY A 5 13.37 -1.88 -11.16
N GLU A 6 14.26 -2.88 -11.24
CA GLU A 6 13.92 -4.30 -11.41
C GLU A 6 13.60 -5.01 -10.09
N LYS A 7 13.81 -4.32 -8.95
CA LYS A 7 13.51 -4.88 -7.64
C LYS A 7 12.02 -5.22 -7.57
N LYS A 8 11.73 -6.46 -7.15
CA LYS A 8 10.37 -6.95 -6.94
C LYS A 8 9.86 -6.51 -5.58
N LEU A 9 8.62 -6.05 -5.57
CA LEU A 9 7.85 -5.69 -4.39
C LEU A 9 6.56 -6.48 -4.39
N THR A 10 5.99 -6.69 -3.21
CA THR A 10 4.70 -7.34 -3.05
C THR A 10 3.65 -6.28 -2.77
N MET A 11 2.59 -6.26 -3.58
CA MET A 11 1.39 -5.48 -3.37
C MET A 11 0.28 -6.39 -2.85
N LEU A 12 -0.23 -6.08 -1.68
CA LEU A 12 -1.42 -6.71 -1.11
C LEU A 12 -2.56 -5.71 -1.09
N ARG A 13 -3.72 -6.13 -1.58
CA ARG A 13 -4.98 -5.40 -1.40
C ARG A 13 -5.81 -6.05 -0.31
N PHE A 14 -6.45 -5.20 0.46
CA PHE A 14 -7.21 -5.59 1.63
C PHE A 14 -8.63 -5.08 1.56
N ARG A 15 -9.54 -5.88 2.08
CA ARG A 15 -10.85 -5.46 2.58
C ARG A 15 -10.82 -5.56 4.10
N PHE A 16 -11.27 -4.52 4.80
CA PHE A 16 -11.24 -4.45 6.26
C PHE A 16 -12.64 -4.70 6.83
N GLY A 17 -12.74 -5.51 7.89
CA GLY A 17 -14.00 -5.69 8.62
C GLY A 17 -14.32 -4.49 9.51
N ASN A 18 -13.32 -4.02 10.23
CA ASN A 18 -13.45 -3.05 11.31
C ASN A 18 -12.38 -1.96 11.23
N ILE A 19 -12.62 -0.96 10.39
CA ILE A 19 -11.75 0.19 10.23
C ILE A 19 -12.58 1.46 10.15
N ASP A 20 -12.04 2.54 10.72
CA ASP A 20 -12.57 3.90 10.69
C ASP A 20 -11.51 4.83 10.04
N TRP A 21 -11.93 6.00 9.55
CA TRP A 21 -11.05 6.95 8.87
C TRP A 21 -9.91 7.46 9.75
N GLU A 22 -10.10 7.67 11.05
CA GLU A 22 -9.06 8.14 11.97
C GLU A 22 -7.98 7.07 12.13
N ARG A 23 -8.41 5.83 12.40
CA ARG A 23 -7.50 4.69 12.57
C ARG A 23 -6.80 4.30 11.27
N ALA A 24 -7.51 4.34 10.14
CA ALA A 24 -6.92 4.14 8.82
C ALA A 24 -5.81 5.16 8.54
N THR A 25 -6.07 6.44 8.83
CA THR A 25 -5.09 7.52 8.64
C THR A 25 -3.88 7.32 9.54
N ALA A 26 -4.09 7.09 10.84
CA ALA A 26 -3.02 6.84 11.79
C ALA A 26 -2.16 5.65 11.35
N LYS A 27 -2.79 4.52 11.00
CA LYS A 27 -2.07 3.32 10.57
C LYS A 27 -1.31 3.52 9.27
N GLN A 28 -1.88 4.25 8.32
CA GLN A 28 -1.20 4.57 7.08
C GLN A 28 0.08 5.37 7.35
N TYR A 29 0.04 6.35 8.26
CA TYR A 29 1.23 7.08 8.68
C TYR A 29 2.26 6.18 9.36
N GLU A 30 1.84 5.24 10.21
CA GLU A 30 2.76 4.29 10.84
C GLU A 30 3.45 3.38 9.82
N LEU A 31 2.69 2.80 8.89
CA LEU A 31 3.23 1.96 7.83
C LEU A 31 4.25 2.73 6.98
N LEU A 32 3.96 3.99 6.63
CA LEU A 32 4.87 4.81 5.81
C LEU A 32 6.12 5.28 6.56
N LYS A 33 6.20 5.13 7.89
CA LYS A 33 7.45 5.36 8.64
C LYS A 33 8.39 4.16 8.55
N ASP A 34 7.88 2.97 8.24
CA ASP A 34 8.70 1.79 8.04
C ASP A 34 9.34 1.86 6.65
N GLY A 35 10.68 1.97 6.59
CA GLY A 35 11.42 2.05 5.34
C GLY A 35 11.33 0.81 4.45
N ARG A 36 10.76 -0.29 4.95
CA ARG A 36 10.47 -1.52 4.18
C ARG A 36 9.12 -1.44 3.47
N VAL A 37 8.25 -0.52 3.87
CA VAL A 37 6.98 -0.22 3.20
C VAL A 37 7.21 0.91 2.21
N TRP A 38 6.99 0.60 0.94
CA TRP A 38 7.19 1.55 -0.15
C TRP A 38 5.96 2.43 -0.37
N ARG A 39 4.77 1.86 -0.16
CA ARG A 39 3.51 2.58 -0.28
C ARG A 39 2.45 1.94 0.58
N ALA A 40 1.63 2.76 1.23
CA ALA A 40 0.45 2.29 1.93
C ALA A 40 -0.71 3.24 1.64
N PHE A 41 -1.88 2.67 1.40
CA PHE A 41 -3.12 3.40 1.26
C PHE A 41 -4.21 2.65 2.01
N LEU A 42 -4.80 3.27 3.03
CA LEU A 42 -5.88 2.70 3.83
C LEU A 42 -7.09 3.64 3.78
N ASN A 43 -8.24 3.11 3.40
CA ASN A 43 -9.48 3.85 3.34
C ASN A 43 -10.48 3.31 4.35
N GLY A 44 -10.66 4.06 5.45
CA GLY A 44 -11.61 3.74 6.50
C GLY A 44 -13.07 3.78 6.04
N TYR A 45 -13.43 4.74 5.17
CA TYR A 45 -14.79 4.90 4.66
C TYR A 45 -15.19 3.76 3.72
N ALA A 46 -14.32 3.41 2.78
CA ALA A 46 -14.57 2.35 1.80
C ALA A 46 -14.18 0.95 2.32
N LYS A 47 -13.65 0.87 3.55
CA LYS A 47 -13.16 -0.36 4.19
C LYS A 47 -12.24 -1.19 3.30
N ASN A 48 -11.36 -0.51 2.57
CA ASN A 48 -10.41 -1.16 1.67
C ASN A 48 -9.06 -0.43 1.69
N GLY A 49 -8.05 -1.07 1.13
CA GLY A 49 -6.73 -0.46 1.04
C GLY A 49 -5.74 -1.36 0.33
N TYR A 50 -4.52 -0.87 0.21
CA TYR A 50 -3.42 -1.65 -0.29
C TYR A 50 -2.10 -1.25 0.38
N VAL A 51 -1.19 -2.19 0.46
CA VAL A 51 0.18 -1.97 0.94
C VAL A 51 1.14 -2.57 -0.08
N VAL A 52 2.16 -1.81 -0.43
CA VAL A 52 3.30 -2.22 -1.24
C VAL A 52 4.52 -2.23 -0.35
N PHE A 53 5.15 -3.38 -0.22
CA PHE A 53 6.29 -3.58 0.66
C PHE A 53 7.32 -4.51 0.01
N ASP A 54 8.51 -4.47 0.59
CA ASP A 54 9.59 -5.38 0.26
C ASP A 54 9.45 -6.65 1.11
N GLU A 55 9.01 -7.75 0.48
CA GLU A 55 8.80 -9.02 1.18
C GLU A 55 10.10 -9.68 1.65
N GLU A 56 11.24 -9.36 1.02
CA GLU A 56 12.55 -9.86 1.45
C GLU A 56 12.99 -9.21 2.78
N ALA A 57 12.54 -7.99 3.06
CA ALA A 57 12.87 -7.23 4.27
C ALA A 57 11.75 -7.21 5.32
N LEU A 58 10.49 -7.32 4.91
CA LEU A 58 9.30 -7.33 5.76
C LEU A 58 8.48 -8.59 5.44
N PRO A 59 8.48 -9.61 6.30
CA PRO A 59 7.67 -10.79 6.07
C PRO A 59 6.19 -10.43 6.09
N LYS A 60 5.44 -11.04 5.17
CA LYS A 60 3.99 -10.84 5.01
C LYS A 60 3.22 -11.01 6.32
N GLU A 61 3.61 -11.98 7.15
CA GLU A 61 2.97 -12.27 8.44
C GLU A 61 3.08 -11.08 9.41
N GLU A 62 4.26 -10.45 9.50
CA GLU A 62 4.48 -9.26 10.35
C GLU A 62 3.58 -8.08 9.92
N LEU A 63 3.41 -7.89 8.60
CA LEU A 63 2.49 -6.88 8.08
C LEU A 63 1.03 -7.18 8.46
N LEU A 64 0.60 -8.45 8.32
CA LEU A 64 -0.77 -8.87 8.65
C LEU A 64 -1.05 -8.77 10.14
N GLU A 65 -0.07 -9.09 11.00
CA GLU A 65 -0.20 -8.91 12.45
C GLU A 65 -0.39 -7.43 12.81
N SER A 66 0.38 -6.54 12.19
CA SER A 66 0.22 -5.10 12.38
C SER A 66 -1.18 -4.61 11.96
N LEU A 67 -1.80 -5.23 10.95
CA LEU A 67 -3.12 -4.86 10.45
C LEU A 67 -4.27 -5.62 11.13
N LYS A 68 -3.99 -6.61 11.98
CA LYS A 68 -4.98 -7.55 12.55
C LYS A 68 -6.15 -6.86 13.26
N GLU A 69 -5.88 -5.72 13.91
CA GLU A 69 -6.88 -4.90 14.59
C GLU A 69 -8.01 -4.38 13.67
N PHE A 70 -7.80 -4.42 12.34
CA PHE A 70 -8.74 -3.97 11.32
C PHE A 70 -9.51 -5.12 10.65
N GLU A 71 -9.27 -6.35 11.08
CA GLU A 71 -9.80 -7.57 10.46
C GLU A 71 -9.54 -7.60 8.94
N PRO A 72 -8.27 -7.58 8.52
CA PRO A 72 -7.90 -7.51 7.11
C PRO A 72 -8.14 -8.83 6.41
N THR A 73 -8.87 -8.79 5.30
CA THR A 73 -9.01 -9.90 4.35
C THR A 73 -8.25 -9.55 3.08
N ILE A 74 -7.29 -10.40 2.70
CA ILE A 74 -6.54 -10.21 1.45
C ILE A 74 -7.48 -10.50 0.28
N THR A 75 -7.71 -9.50 -0.56
CA THR A 75 -8.54 -9.63 -1.76
C THR A 75 -7.71 -9.84 -3.02
N GLU A 76 -6.46 -9.41 -3.02
CA GLU A 76 -5.55 -9.54 -4.15
C GLU A 76 -4.09 -9.52 -3.66
N GLU A 77 -3.26 -10.34 -4.28
CA GLU A 77 -1.81 -10.36 -4.11
C GLU A 77 -1.18 -10.25 -5.49
N LYS A 78 -0.27 -9.29 -5.67
CA LYS A 78 0.45 -9.08 -6.92
C LYS A 78 1.90 -8.73 -6.64
N HIS A 79 2.81 -9.29 -7.42
CA HIS A 79 4.19 -8.82 -7.45
C HIS A 79 4.34 -7.72 -8.50
N ILE A 80 4.96 -6.62 -8.12
CA ILE A 80 5.22 -5.47 -8.99
C ILE A 80 6.69 -5.10 -8.92
N THR A 81 7.21 -4.49 -9.98
CA THR A 81 8.54 -3.89 -9.94
C THR A 81 8.51 -2.47 -9.37
N VAL A 82 9.66 -1.98 -8.90
CA VAL A 82 9.78 -0.58 -8.50
C VAL A 82 9.50 0.36 -9.69
N ALA A 83 9.92 -0.02 -10.90
CA ALA A 83 9.59 0.72 -12.12
C ALA A 83 8.08 0.86 -12.32
N GLU A 84 7.32 -0.24 -12.25
CA GLU A 84 5.86 -0.22 -12.37
C GLU A 84 5.19 0.61 -11.27
N LEU A 85 5.70 0.56 -10.03
CA LEU A 85 5.20 1.37 -8.92
C LEU A 85 5.38 2.87 -9.21
N ILE A 86 6.52 3.25 -9.76
CA ILE A 86 6.83 4.64 -10.14
C ILE A 86 5.92 5.08 -11.29
N GLU A 87 5.78 4.29 -12.34
CA GLU A 87 4.89 4.57 -13.47
C GLU A 87 3.43 4.73 -13.02
N SER A 88 2.94 3.85 -12.14
CA SER A 88 1.60 3.95 -11.57
C SER A 88 1.42 5.22 -10.74
N SER A 89 2.46 5.66 -10.02
CA SER A 89 2.44 6.91 -9.26
C SER A 89 2.33 8.14 -10.16
N TYR A 90 3.03 8.14 -11.30
CA TYR A 90 2.91 9.21 -12.30
C TYR A 90 1.56 9.17 -13.04
N SER A 91 0.95 7.99 -13.23
CA SER A 91 -0.38 7.88 -13.85
C SER A 91 -1.49 8.56 -13.04
N TRP A 92 -1.42 8.57 -11.70
CA TRP A 92 -2.33 9.38 -10.88
C TRP A 92 -2.19 10.89 -11.16
N ASN A 93 -1.04 11.36 -11.62
CA ASN A 93 -0.84 12.77 -12.01
C ASN A 93 -1.61 13.12 -13.30
N ASN A 94 -1.71 12.19 -14.27
CA ASN A 94 -2.44 12.42 -15.52
C ASN A 94 -3.96 12.54 -15.33
N VAL A 95 -4.53 11.89 -14.31
CA VAL A 95 -5.97 12.02 -13.98
C VAL A 95 -6.29 13.42 -13.44
N ARG A 96 -5.32 14.12 -12.82
CA ARG A 96 -5.51 15.52 -12.36
C ARG A 96 -5.44 16.54 -13.48
N GLU A 97 -4.70 16.29 -14.56
CA GLU A 97 -4.64 17.20 -15.71
C GLU A 97 -5.87 17.08 -16.63
N SER A 98 -6.45 15.89 -16.74
CA SER A 98 -7.64 15.66 -17.57
C SER A 98 -8.96 16.15 -16.94
N ALA A 99 -8.94 16.55 -15.66
CA ALA A 99 -10.07 17.19 -14.98
C ALA A 99 -10.10 18.73 -15.12
N LYS A 100 -9.18 19.31 -15.91
CA LYS A 100 -9.09 20.76 -16.18
C LYS A 100 -9.36 21.15 -17.65
N SER A 101 -9.74 20.21 -18.52
CA SER A 101 -10.11 20.48 -19.91
C SER A 101 -11.61 20.45 -20.12
#